data_AF-A0A4R1RNL6-F1
#
_entry.id   AF-A0A4R1RNL6-F1
#
_cell.length_a   1.000
_cell.length_b   1.000
_cell.length_c   1.000
_cell.angle_alpha   90.00
_cell.angle_beta   90.00
_cell.angle_gamma   90.00
#
_symmetry.space_group_name_H-M   'P 1'
#
loop_
_entity.id
_entity.type
_entity.pdbx_description
1 polymer ?
#
loop_
_entity_poly.entity_id
_entity_poly.type
_entity_poly.pdbx_seq_one_letter_code
_entity_poly.pdbx_strand_id
1 'polypeptide(L)'
;MGIFGKLFGNNNKKPFSSEMRSEYNLMTNISLINMVKYENISKYKPIEDGIYEDLTDDDEAKFRMTISYELESDNTNNQYPLEDILDKYLIHVSESYEAENEQGASLFIIELSGSLEKIQDAKEIIGKKVFNREFIDSNGQVSVNLVIE
;
A
#
# COMPACT_ATOMS: atom_id res chain seq x y z
N MET A 1 -9.73 -36.14 55.06
CA MET A 1 -8.42 -35.67 54.54
C MET A 1 -8.16 -36.40 53.23
N GLY A 2 -8.07 -35.67 52.11
CA GLY A 2 -7.88 -36.29 50.79
C GLY A 2 -8.23 -35.36 49.64
N ILE A 3 -7.36 -34.37 49.40
CA ILE A 3 -7.00 -33.72 48.13
C ILE A 3 -7.97 -33.83 46.92
N PHE A 4 -8.68 -32.74 46.63
CA PHE A 4 -9.21 -32.40 45.31
C PHE A 4 -8.79 -30.96 44.94
N GLY A 5 -8.31 -30.79 43.70
CA GLY A 5 -8.38 -29.51 42.97
C GLY A 5 -7.21 -28.54 43.12
N LYS A 6 -6.11 -28.78 42.39
CA LYS A 6 -5.29 -27.68 41.85
C LYS A 6 -5.39 -27.74 40.33
N LEU A 7 -6.34 -27.00 39.79
CA LEU A 7 -6.54 -26.86 38.35
C LEU A 7 -7.04 -25.44 38.06
N PHE A 8 -6.24 -24.43 38.43
CA PHE A 8 -6.38 -23.10 37.87
C PHE A 8 -4.98 -22.53 37.64
N GLY A 9 -4.59 -22.55 36.36
CA GLY A 9 -3.50 -21.75 35.85
C GLY A 9 -3.84 -20.28 36.09
N ASN A 10 -2.99 -19.62 36.85
CA ASN A 10 -3.08 -18.21 37.13
C ASN A 10 -2.71 -17.44 35.85
N ASN A 11 -3.69 -17.21 34.97
CA ASN A 11 -3.53 -16.32 33.83
C ASN A 11 -3.58 -14.88 34.33
N ASN A 12 -2.50 -14.44 34.97
CA ASN A 12 -2.16 -13.03 35.05
C ASN A 12 -1.84 -12.55 33.63
N LYS A 13 -2.88 -12.28 32.84
CA LYS A 13 -2.76 -11.35 31.71
C LYS A 13 -2.41 -10.01 32.33
N LYS A 14 -1.12 -9.65 32.31
CA LYS A 14 -0.71 -8.26 32.44
C LYS A 14 -1.61 -7.44 31.51
N PRO A 15 -2.17 -6.29 31.95
CA PRO A 15 -2.84 -5.42 31.01
C PRO A 15 -1.79 -4.99 29.99
N PHE A 16 -1.94 -5.46 28.75
CA PHE A 16 -1.17 -4.93 27.65
C PHE A 16 -1.73 -3.52 27.45
N SER A 17 -1.09 -2.52 28.06
CA SER A 17 -1.30 -1.13 27.64
C SER A 17 -0.56 -0.98 26.32
N SER A 18 -1.12 -1.53 25.25
CA SER A 18 -0.71 -1.14 23.90
C SER A 18 -1.22 0.27 23.73
N GLU A 19 -0.30 1.21 23.68
CA GLU A 19 -0.58 2.49 23.07
C GLU A 19 -0.85 2.19 21.59
N MET A 20 -2.08 2.49 21.13
CA MET A 20 -2.48 2.26 19.74
C MET A 20 -1.56 3.04 18.81
N ARG A 21 -1.06 2.40 17.76
CA ARG A 21 -0.22 3.07 16.76
C ARG A 21 -1.10 4.03 15.95
N SER A 22 -0.87 5.33 16.11
CA SER A 22 -1.63 6.37 15.41
C SER A 22 -1.18 6.57 13.96
N GLU A 23 0.08 6.28 13.66
CA GLU A 23 0.72 6.43 12.36
C GLU A 23 1.91 5.48 12.23
N TYR A 24 1.87 4.58 11.24
CA TYR A 24 2.97 3.68 10.89
C TYR A 24 2.84 3.20 9.44
N ASN A 25 3.88 2.55 8.91
CA ASN A 25 3.99 2.22 7.48
C ASN A 25 3.77 3.48 6.64
N LEU A 26 4.61 4.49 6.87
CA LEU A 26 4.39 5.83 6.34
C LEU A 26 4.93 5.95 4.92
N MET A 27 4.03 6.18 3.97
CA MET A 27 4.30 6.45 2.56
C MET A 27 4.08 7.93 2.26
N THR A 28 5.09 8.60 1.71
CA THR A 28 5.13 10.05 1.46
C THR A 28 5.75 10.35 0.09
N ASN A 29 5.81 11.64 -0.27
CA ASN A 29 6.41 12.10 -1.53
C ASN A 29 5.90 11.35 -2.76
N ILE A 30 4.62 10.98 -2.73
CA ILE A 30 3.99 10.19 -3.79
C ILE A 30 3.82 11.09 -5.02
N SER A 31 4.44 10.74 -6.13
CA SER A 31 4.46 11.56 -7.33
C SER A 31 4.28 10.74 -8.60
N LEU A 32 3.72 11.36 -9.64
CA LEU A 32 3.63 10.77 -10.97
C LEU A 32 5.01 10.79 -11.63
N ILE A 33 5.38 9.66 -12.25
CA ILE A 33 6.62 9.53 -13.02
C ILE A 33 6.28 9.26 -14.48
N ASN A 34 6.85 10.06 -15.38
CA ASN A 34 6.78 9.78 -16.81
C ASN A 34 7.97 8.90 -17.21
N MET A 35 7.68 7.66 -17.60
CA MET A 35 8.69 6.69 -18.03
C MET A 35 8.96 6.80 -19.53
N VAL A 36 10.23 6.69 -19.94
CA VAL A 36 10.64 6.74 -21.36
C VAL A 36 9.90 5.71 -22.22
N LYS A 37 9.51 4.56 -21.65
CA LYS A 37 8.74 3.52 -22.38
C LYS A 37 7.42 4.05 -22.95
N TYR A 38 6.80 5.04 -22.31
CA TYR A 38 5.54 5.64 -22.75
C TYR A 38 5.68 6.51 -24.00
N GLU A 39 6.90 6.88 -24.40
CA GLU A 39 7.16 7.55 -25.68
C GLU A 39 6.93 6.63 -26.89
N ASN A 40 6.85 5.30 -26.67
CA ASN A 40 6.58 4.36 -27.74
C ASN A 40 5.07 4.34 -28.10
N ILE A 41 4.68 5.21 -29.03
CA ILE A 41 3.29 5.37 -29.50
C ILE A 41 2.67 4.11 -30.14
N SER A 42 3.48 3.11 -30.51
CA SER A 42 2.97 1.84 -31.01
C SER A 42 2.53 0.88 -29.91
N LYS A 43 2.97 1.13 -28.67
CA LYS A 43 2.66 0.32 -27.49
C LYS A 43 1.82 1.06 -26.47
N TYR A 44 1.96 2.37 -26.37
CA TYR A 44 1.26 3.17 -25.37
C TYR A 44 0.55 4.35 -26.01
N LYS A 45 -0.63 4.64 -25.50
CA LYS A 45 -1.42 5.80 -25.89
C LYS A 45 -1.69 6.66 -24.66
N PRO A 46 -1.33 7.96 -24.67
CA PRO A 46 -1.64 8.85 -23.56
C PRO A 46 -3.16 9.04 -23.45
N ILE A 47 -3.68 8.95 -22.23
CA ILE A 47 -5.10 9.17 -21.92
C ILE A 47 -5.28 10.49 -21.19
N GLU A 48 -4.49 10.70 -20.14
CA GLU A 48 -4.40 11.95 -19.39
C GLU A 48 -3.04 12.06 -18.70
N ASP A 49 -2.81 13.13 -17.94
CA ASP A 49 -1.54 13.35 -17.25
C ASP A 49 -1.18 12.17 -16.33
N GLY A 50 -0.07 11.50 -16.63
CA GLY A 50 0.43 10.33 -15.92
C GLY A 50 -0.29 9.00 -16.21
N ILE A 51 -1.33 8.96 -17.05
CA ILE A 51 -2.07 7.73 -17.38
C ILE A 51 -1.95 7.40 -18.86
N TYR A 52 -1.60 6.14 -19.13
CA TYR A 52 -1.40 5.60 -20.47
C TYR A 52 -2.22 4.32 -20.65
N GLU A 53 -2.79 4.12 -21.85
CA GLU A 53 -3.37 2.84 -22.27
C GLU A 53 -2.25 1.99 -22.90
N ASP A 54 -2.03 0.78 -22.39
CA ASP A 54 -1.17 -0.23 -23.01
C ASP A 54 -1.92 -0.90 -24.17
N LEU A 55 -1.47 -0.64 -25.39
CA LEU A 55 -2.06 -1.14 -26.63
C LEU A 55 -1.68 -2.61 -26.91
N THR A 56 -0.82 -3.20 -26.09
CA THR A 56 -0.40 -4.60 -26.20
C THR A 56 -1.11 -5.52 -25.21
N ASP A 57 -1.88 -4.94 -24.28
CA ASP A 57 -2.69 -5.63 -23.30
C ASP A 57 -4.18 -5.58 -23.70
N ASP A 58 -4.79 -6.75 -23.85
CA ASP A 58 -6.19 -6.90 -24.26
C ASP A 58 -7.15 -7.01 -23.05
N ASP A 59 -6.62 -6.99 -21.82
CA ASP A 59 -7.42 -7.01 -20.57
C ASP A 59 -8.10 -5.65 -20.30
N GLU A 60 -9.14 -5.64 -19.47
CA GLU A 60 -9.74 -4.41 -18.95
C GLU A 60 -8.74 -3.62 -18.08
N ALA A 61 -7.78 -4.31 -17.46
CA ALA A 61 -6.75 -3.73 -16.62
C ALA A 61 -5.56 -3.10 -17.37
N LYS A 62 -5.70 -2.79 -18.66
CA LYS A 62 -4.63 -2.30 -19.54
C LYS A 62 -4.16 -0.85 -19.33
N PHE A 63 -4.68 -0.12 -18.33
CA PHE A 63 -4.27 1.26 -18.08
C PHE A 63 -3.13 1.30 -17.08
N ARG A 64 -2.12 2.12 -17.36
CA ARG A 64 -0.87 2.22 -16.60
C ARG A 64 -0.70 3.60 -16.00
N MET A 65 -0.16 3.64 -14.78
CA MET A 65 0.30 4.84 -14.11
C MET A 65 1.57 4.50 -13.33
N THR A 66 2.69 5.19 -13.62
CA THR A 66 3.91 5.01 -12.83
C THR A 66 3.95 6.05 -11.71
N ILE A 67 4.21 5.61 -10.49
CA ILE A 67 4.41 6.48 -9.33
C ILE A 67 5.79 6.25 -8.72
N SER A 68 6.33 7.30 -8.09
CA SER A 68 7.37 7.18 -7.09
C SER A 68 6.80 7.47 -5.71
N TYR A 69 7.40 6.93 -4.67
CA TYR A 69 7.07 7.27 -3.28
C TYR A 69 8.23 7.01 -2.35
N GLU A 70 8.26 7.70 -1.22
CA GLU A 70 9.15 7.39 -0.11
C GLU A 70 8.42 6.57 0.95
N LEU A 71 9.06 5.52 1.46
CA LEU A 71 8.56 4.71 2.57
C LEU A 71 9.51 4.85 3.76
N GLU A 72 8.97 5.24 4.91
CA GLU A 72 9.73 5.20 6.15
C GLU A 72 10.01 3.74 6.51
N SER A 73 11.30 3.40 6.60
CA SER A 73 11.73 2.06 6.95
C SER A 73 11.39 1.77 8.40
N ASP A 74 10.38 0.92 8.61
CA ASP A 74 10.28 0.15 9.83
C ASP A 74 10.89 -1.24 9.59
N ASN A 75 11.59 -1.79 10.57
CA ASN A 75 12.31 -3.06 10.41
C ASN A 75 11.39 -4.28 10.21
N THR A 76 10.09 -4.07 9.94
CA THR A 76 9.06 -5.09 10.06
C THR A 76 8.21 -5.28 8.81
N ASN A 77 8.00 -4.26 7.96
CA ASN A 77 7.19 -4.45 6.76
C ASN A 77 7.31 -3.36 5.67
N ASN A 78 7.86 -3.71 4.49
CA ASN A 78 7.89 -2.82 3.32
C ASN A 78 6.68 -2.98 2.37
N GLN A 79 5.75 -3.89 2.68
CA GLN A 79 4.58 -4.15 1.83
C GLN A 79 3.43 -3.17 2.09
N TYR A 80 3.35 -2.64 3.30
CA TYR A 80 2.31 -1.69 3.69
C TYR A 80 2.89 -0.28 3.69
N PRO A 81 2.12 0.74 3.28
CA PRO A 81 0.68 0.70 3.05
C PRO A 81 0.30 0.36 1.60
N LEU A 82 1.26 0.00 0.74
CA LEU A 82 1.03 -0.26 -0.67
C LEU A 82 -0.06 -1.31 -0.91
N GLU A 83 0.00 -2.47 -0.25
CA GLU A 83 -1.02 -3.52 -0.42
C GLU A 83 -2.44 -3.01 -0.12
N ASP A 84 -2.63 -2.21 0.93
CA ASP A 84 -3.95 -1.64 1.25
C ASP A 84 -4.42 -0.64 0.17
N ILE A 85 -3.49 0.08 -0.48
CA ILE A 85 -3.79 0.97 -1.61
C ILE A 85 -4.25 0.13 -2.81
N LEU A 86 -3.52 -0.95 -3.13
CA LEU A 86 -3.86 -1.86 -4.23
C LEU A 86 -5.28 -2.43 -4.03
N ASP A 87 -5.58 -2.91 -2.83
CA ASP A 87 -6.89 -3.44 -2.46
C ASP A 87 -8.00 -2.37 -2.47
N LYS A 88 -7.74 -1.17 -1.92
CA LYS A 88 -8.72 -0.07 -1.87
C LYS A 88 -9.16 0.36 -3.27
N TYR A 89 -8.22 0.47 -4.21
CA TYR A 89 -8.49 0.95 -5.56
C TYR A 89 -8.72 -0.18 -6.58
N LEU A 90 -8.57 -1.45 -6.20
CA LEU A 90 -8.69 -2.61 -7.10
C LEU A 90 -7.71 -2.53 -8.29
N ILE A 91 -6.45 -2.19 -7.98
CA ILE A 91 -5.34 -2.11 -8.94
C ILE A 91 -4.22 -3.06 -8.52
N HIS A 92 -3.25 -3.30 -9.40
CA HIS A 92 -2.08 -4.14 -9.09
C HIS A 92 -0.79 -3.49 -9.59
N VAL A 93 0.35 -3.95 -9.07
CA VAL A 93 1.66 -3.59 -9.62
C VAL A 93 1.93 -4.41 -10.87
N SER A 94 2.09 -3.76 -12.03
CA SER A 94 2.50 -4.43 -13.28
C SER A 94 4.02 -4.50 -13.43
N GLU A 95 4.75 -3.53 -12.87
CA GLU A 95 6.20 -3.48 -12.94
C GLU A 95 6.78 -2.83 -11.68
N SER A 96 7.86 -3.40 -11.15
CA SER A 96 8.65 -2.82 -10.07
C SER A 96 10.08 -2.59 -10.55
N TYR A 97 10.60 -1.38 -10.33
CA TYR A 97 11.91 -0.99 -10.83
C TYR A 97 13.00 -1.27 -9.79
N GLU A 98 13.57 -2.49 -9.82
CA GLU A 98 14.48 -3.01 -8.78
C GLU A 98 15.80 -2.25 -8.64
N ALA A 99 16.36 -1.73 -9.74
CA ALA A 99 17.62 -0.96 -9.70
C ALA A 99 17.46 0.37 -8.94
N GLU A 100 16.24 0.87 -8.87
CA GLU A 100 15.82 2.07 -8.16
C GLU A 100 15.32 1.75 -6.74
N ASN A 101 14.97 0.47 -6.48
CA ASN A 101 14.38 -0.03 -5.23
C ASN A 101 15.36 -0.96 -4.45
N GLU A 102 16.65 -0.59 -4.38
CA GLU A 102 17.68 -1.39 -3.70
C GLU A 102 17.38 -1.65 -2.21
N GLN A 103 18.05 -2.65 -1.60
CA GLN A 103 17.81 -3.02 -0.21
C GLN A 103 18.19 -1.86 0.74
N GLY A 104 17.20 -1.33 1.46
CA GLY A 104 17.36 -0.14 2.31
C GLY A 104 17.02 1.19 1.62
N ALA A 105 16.56 1.15 0.37
CA ALA A 105 16.01 2.32 -0.30
C ALA A 105 14.79 2.84 0.46
N SER A 106 14.73 4.17 0.62
CA SER A 106 13.53 4.87 1.05
C SER A 106 12.63 5.20 -0.13
N LEU A 107 13.20 5.41 -1.32
CA LEU A 107 12.47 5.74 -2.54
C LEU A 107 12.12 4.47 -3.32
N PHE A 108 10.88 4.39 -3.78
CA PHE A 108 10.36 3.30 -4.57
C PHE A 108 9.75 3.83 -5.86
N ILE A 109 9.92 3.11 -6.97
CA ILE A 109 9.24 3.38 -8.24
C ILE A 109 8.51 2.10 -8.68
N ILE A 110 7.22 2.24 -8.97
CA ILE A 110 6.34 1.16 -9.41
C ILE A 110 5.40 1.62 -10.52
N GLU A 111 5.05 0.70 -11.41
CA GLU A 111 3.94 0.87 -12.34
C GLU A 111 2.70 0.17 -11.79
N LEU A 112 1.61 0.94 -11.70
CA LEU A 112 0.29 0.50 -11.33
C LEU A 112 -0.54 0.22 -12.58
N SER A 113 -1.40 -0.79 -12.48
CA SER A 113 -2.21 -1.33 -13.56
C SER A 113 -3.62 -1.64 -13.09
N GLY A 114 -4.62 -1.31 -13.92
CA GLY A 114 -6.03 -1.42 -13.58
C GLY A 114 -6.94 -0.90 -14.69
N SER A 115 -8.25 -0.98 -14.47
CA SER A 115 -9.20 -0.34 -15.38
C SER A 115 -9.07 1.19 -15.31
N LEU A 116 -9.49 1.89 -16.36
CA LEU A 116 -9.34 3.35 -16.45
C LEU A 116 -9.91 4.07 -15.23
N GLU A 117 -11.14 3.72 -14.83
CA GLU A 117 -11.80 4.31 -13.65
C GLU A 117 -10.97 4.11 -12.38
N LYS A 118 -10.44 2.91 -12.18
CA LYS A 118 -9.67 2.56 -10.97
C LYS A 118 -8.30 3.21 -10.91
N ILE A 119 -7.62 3.34 -12.05
CA ILE A 119 -6.37 4.09 -12.14
C ILE A 119 -6.61 5.59 -11.93
N GLN A 120 -7.72 6.13 -12.45
CA GLN A 120 -8.12 7.52 -12.19
C GLN A 120 -8.44 7.77 -10.72
N ASP A 121 -9.21 6.88 -10.07
CA ASP A 121 -9.50 6.95 -8.64
C ASP A 121 -8.21 6.93 -7.81
N ALA A 122 -7.26 6.07 -8.17
CA ALA A 122 -5.99 5.94 -7.48
C ALA A 122 -5.11 7.20 -7.54
N LYS A 123 -5.35 8.13 -8.49
CA LYS A 123 -4.63 9.44 -8.50
C LYS A 123 -4.89 10.27 -7.25
N GLU A 124 -5.92 9.95 -6.46
CA GLU A 124 -6.16 10.57 -5.15
C GLU A 124 -4.92 10.59 -4.25
N ILE A 125 -4.06 9.57 -4.32
CA ILE A 125 -2.88 9.46 -3.45
C ILE A 125 -1.72 10.38 -3.85
N ILE A 126 -1.76 10.99 -5.04
CA ILE A 126 -0.66 11.82 -5.54
C ILE A 126 -0.54 13.08 -4.67
N GLY A 127 0.66 13.33 -4.15
CA GLY A 127 0.95 14.43 -3.23
C GLY A 127 0.38 14.24 -1.82
N LYS A 128 -0.15 13.05 -1.50
CA LYS A 128 -0.70 12.72 -0.19
C LYS A 128 0.30 12.02 0.71
N LYS A 129 -0.05 12.03 1.99
CA LYS A 129 0.53 11.15 3.00
C LYS A 129 -0.38 9.93 3.16
N VAL A 130 0.20 8.72 3.09
CA VAL A 130 -0.55 7.47 3.24
C VAL A 130 0.06 6.62 4.32
N PHE A 131 -0.73 6.10 5.25
CA PHE A 131 -0.23 5.33 6.38
C PHE A 131 -1.30 4.44 7.01
N ASN A 132 -0.87 3.51 7.86
CA ASN A 132 -1.74 2.68 8.65
C ASN A 132 -1.98 3.27 10.05
N ARG A 133 -3.20 3.09 10.56
CA ARG A 133 -3.63 3.50 11.90
C ARG A 133 -4.41 2.37 12.57
N GLU A 134 -4.03 2.04 13.80
CA GLU A 134 -4.77 1.08 14.62
C GLU A 134 -6.04 1.71 15.20
N PHE A 135 -7.13 0.94 15.27
CA PHE A 135 -8.38 1.32 15.93
C PHE A 135 -9.05 0.11 16.58
N ILE A 136 -9.97 0.35 17.51
CA ILE A 136 -10.82 -0.70 18.09
C ILE A 136 -12.09 -0.84 17.23
N ASP A 137 -12.32 -2.03 16.68
CA ASP A 137 -13.51 -2.33 15.90
C ASP A 137 -14.77 -2.52 16.79
N SER A 138 -15.91 -2.77 16.17
CA SER A 138 -17.17 -3.02 16.87
C SER A 138 -17.17 -4.26 17.77
N ASN A 139 -16.20 -5.16 17.59
CA ASN A 139 -16.02 -6.38 18.36
C ASN A 139 -15.02 -6.23 19.52
N GLY A 140 -14.44 -5.02 19.70
CA GLY A 140 -13.41 -4.78 20.70
C GLY A 140 -12.03 -5.28 20.30
N GLN A 141 -11.79 -5.59 19.03
CA GLN A 141 -10.52 -6.07 18.49
C GLN A 141 -9.72 -4.94 17.85
N VAL A 142 -8.39 -5.03 17.90
CA VAL A 142 -7.51 -4.10 17.18
C VAL A 142 -7.60 -4.43 15.70
N SER A 143 -8.00 -3.44 14.91
CA SER A 143 -8.03 -3.47 13.46
C SER A 143 -7.18 -2.32 12.89
N VAL A 144 -6.86 -2.41 11.60
CA VAL A 144 -6.01 -1.43 10.90
C VAL A 144 -6.83 -0.71 9.85
N ASN A 145 -6.71 0.62 9.80
CA ASN A 145 -7.23 1.44 8.72
C ASN A 145 -6.09 1.99 7.88
N LEU A 146 -6.31 2.04 6.57
CA LEU A 146 -5.54 2.88 5.65
C LEU A 146 -6.04 4.33 5.76
N VAL A 147 -5.12 5.27 5.94
CA VAL A 147 -5.39 6.71 6.03
C VAL A 147 -4.68 7.41 4.87
N ILE A 148 -5.39 8.31 4.18
CA ILE A 148 -4.89 9.14 3.08
C ILE A 148 -5.19 10.60 3.44
N GLU A 149 -4.16 11.43 3.62
CA GLU A 149 -4.24 12.84 4.10
C GLU A 149 -3.58 13.81 3.11
#